data_AF-A0A0G1GVN6-F1
#
_entry.id   AF-A0A0G1GVN6-F1
#
_cell.length_a   1.000
_cell.length_b   1.000
_cell.length_c   1.000
_cell.angle_alpha   90.00
_cell.angle_beta   90.00
_cell.angle_gamma   90.00
#
_symmetry.space_group_name_H-M   'P 1'
#
loop_
_entity.id
_entity.type
_entity.pdbx_description
1 polymer ?
#
loop_
_entity_poly.entity_id
_entity_poly.type
_entity_poly.pdbx_seq_one_letter_code
_entity_poly.pdbx_strand_id
1 'polypeptide(L)'
;MKKYIVGGALGIGALMALPGGVNASEGLVDLRGAGASGSCFAASIYIDGGYKIMATCRDLKIALTPERNKYVLWMEDEAMKQRRLGEIVSGKYYGQVDQKFVKLFVTAERDPSANKPSDEILLSGNVREIDFGAGVEPVKAIVTPTPTPTKITAAKPEVTRIEENQDIQVKEGGLGGTVSTIFKIVLLGFGALLVVVGVTSFMSRRRSL
;
A
#
# COMPACT_ATOMS: atom_id res chain seq x y z
N MET A 1 -13.28 -75.49 -11.91
CA MET A 1 -14.00 -74.20 -11.97
C MET A 1 -14.52 -73.85 -10.58
N LYS A 2 -13.96 -72.82 -9.93
CA LYS A 2 -14.58 -72.08 -8.82
C LYS A 2 -13.78 -70.79 -8.60
N LYS A 3 -14.42 -69.64 -8.81
CA LYS A 3 -13.93 -68.28 -8.52
C LYS A 3 -14.60 -67.81 -7.23
N TYR A 4 -13.87 -67.13 -6.34
CA TYR A 4 -14.31 -66.10 -5.36
C TYR A 4 -13.04 -65.35 -4.96
N ILE A 5 -12.77 -64.10 -5.41
CA ILE A 5 -13.21 -62.78 -4.90
C ILE A 5 -13.07 -62.62 -3.39
N VAL A 6 -12.39 -61.54 -2.98
CA VAL A 6 -12.46 -60.70 -1.74
C VAL A 6 -11.02 -60.43 -1.29
N GLY A 7 -10.52 -59.22 -1.08
CA GLY A 7 -11.06 -57.87 -1.11
C GLY A 7 -9.92 -56.97 -0.66
N GLY A 8 -9.40 -56.11 -1.55
CA GLY A 8 -8.30 -55.20 -1.23
C GLY A 8 -8.84 -54.02 -0.43
N ALA A 9 -8.49 -53.94 0.85
CA ALA A 9 -8.74 -52.79 1.68
C ALA A 9 -7.92 -51.60 1.16
N LEU A 10 -8.57 -50.71 0.41
CA LEU A 10 -8.06 -49.40 0.04
C LEU A 10 -7.93 -48.55 1.31
N GLY A 11 -6.70 -48.33 1.75
CA GLY A 11 -6.36 -47.41 2.81
C GLY A 11 -6.73 -45.98 2.41
N ILE A 12 -7.79 -45.46 3.02
CA ILE A 12 -8.14 -44.04 2.97
C ILE A 12 -7.23 -43.33 3.98
N GLY A 13 -6.02 -43.00 3.53
CA GLY A 13 -5.15 -42.02 4.19
C GLY A 13 -5.71 -40.63 3.96
N ALA A 14 -6.70 -40.24 4.77
CA ALA A 14 -7.17 -38.86 4.85
C ALA A 14 -6.06 -38.01 5.48
N LEU A 15 -5.15 -37.52 4.64
CA LEU A 15 -4.17 -36.51 5.00
C LEU A 15 -4.96 -35.23 5.36
N MET A 16 -5.14 -35.00 6.66
CA MET A 16 -5.69 -33.75 7.18
C MET A 16 -4.72 -32.62 6.84
N ALA A 17 -4.97 -31.94 5.71
CA ALA A 17 -4.39 -30.64 5.43
C ALA A 17 -5.02 -29.65 6.41
N LEU A 18 -4.28 -29.30 7.47
CA LEU A 18 -4.65 -28.22 8.37
C LEU A 18 -4.73 -26.93 7.55
N PRO A 19 -5.86 -26.19 7.55
CA PRO A 19 -5.91 -24.88 6.93
C PRO A 19 -5.00 -23.95 7.74
N GLY A 20 -3.87 -23.55 7.15
CA GLY A 20 -3.04 -22.49 7.71
C GLY A 20 -3.91 -21.24 7.87
N GLY A 21 -3.93 -20.67 9.08
CA GLY A 21 -4.66 -19.44 9.35
C GLY A 21 -4.23 -18.35 8.37
N VAL A 22 -5.19 -17.86 7.57
CA VAL A 22 -4.93 -16.80 6.60
C VAL A 22 -5.17 -15.48 7.33
N ASN A 23 -4.13 -14.91 7.93
CA ASN A 23 -4.18 -13.56 8.47
C ASN A 23 -4.14 -12.58 7.30
N ALA A 24 -5.31 -12.08 6.93
CA ALA A 24 -5.46 -11.24 5.76
C ALA A 24 -4.83 -9.85 5.97
N SER A 25 -3.97 -9.50 4.99
CA SER A 25 -3.62 -8.14 4.56
C SER A 25 -2.52 -7.36 5.30
N GLU A 26 -2.07 -7.80 6.48
CA GLU A 26 -0.75 -7.42 7.01
C GLU A 26 0.17 -8.62 7.00
N GLY A 27 1.35 -8.49 6.41
CA GLY A 27 2.17 -9.67 6.18
C GLY A 27 3.35 -9.50 5.25
N LEU A 28 4.08 -10.60 5.13
CA LEU A 28 5.16 -10.80 4.16
C LEU A 28 4.69 -11.77 3.08
N VAL A 29 5.07 -11.50 1.83
CA VAL A 29 4.77 -12.35 0.68
C VAL A 29 6.07 -12.68 -0.03
N ASP A 30 6.41 -13.95 -0.09
CA ASP A 30 7.48 -14.45 -0.97
C ASP A 30 6.82 -14.96 -2.26
N LEU A 31 7.00 -14.23 -3.36
CA LEU A 31 6.48 -14.61 -4.66
C LEU A 31 7.53 -15.43 -5.42
N ARG A 32 7.18 -16.68 -5.75
CA ARG A 32 8.01 -17.59 -6.54
C ARG A 32 7.21 -18.20 -7.67
N GLY A 33 7.90 -18.57 -8.75
CA GLY A 33 7.30 -19.20 -9.93
C GLY A 33 7.64 -20.68 -9.99
N ALA A 34 6.77 -21.48 -10.62
CA ALA A 34 7.02 -22.89 -10.93
C ALA A 34 7.85 -23.10 -12.22
N GLY A 35 8.41 -22.02 -12.79
CA GLY A 35 9.12 -22.07 -14.08
C GLY A 35 9.74 -20.74 -14.53
N ALA A 36 9.39 -19.62 -13.89
CA ALA A 36 10.09 -18.35 -14.06
C ALA A 36 11.32 -18.27 -13.15
N SER A 37 12.44 -17.76 -13.66
CA SER A 37 13.70 -17.59 -12.90
C SER A 37 13.65 -16.48 -11.85
N GLY A 38 12.61 -15.65 -11.86
CA GLY A 38 12.50 -14.48 -10.99
C GLY A 38 12.00 -14.83 -9.59
N SER A 39 12.20 -13.89 -8.67
CA SER A 39 11.59 -13.91 -7.35
C SER A 39 11.20 -12.50 -6.92
N CYS A 40 10.14 -12.37 -6.14
CA CYS A 40 9.81 -11.11 -5.49
C CYS A 40 9.57 -11.31 -4.01
N PHE A 41 9.93 -10.30 -3.23
CA PHE A 41 9.55 -10.15 -1.84
C PHE A 41 8.62 -8.95 -1.74
N ALA A 42 7.51 -9.08 -1.02
CA ALA A 42 6.63 -7.98 -0.70
C ALA A 42 6.31 -7.94 0.79
N ALA A 43 6.15 -6.73 1.32
CA ALA A 43 5.66 -6.48 2.66
C ALA A 43 4.42 -5.59 2.58
N SER A 44 3.42 -5.89 3.40
CA SER A 44 2.17 -5.14 3.51
C SER A 44 1.92 -4.77 4.96
N ILE A 45 1.66 -3.49 5.21
CA ILE A 45 1.35 -2.94 6.55
C ILE A 45 0.13 -2.04 6.43
N TYR A 46 -0.83 -2.18 7.34
CA TYR A 46 -2.03 -1.36 7.41
C TYR A 46 -1.74 -0.06 8.15
N ILE A 47 -1.84 1.07 7.44
CA ILE A 47 -1.56 2.40 7.97
C ILE A 47 -2.65 3.34 7.45
N ASP A 48 -3.28 4.10 8.35
CA ASP A 48 -4.25 5.16 8.02
C ASP A 48 -5.39 4.71 7.09
N GLY A 49 -5.97 3.54 7.36
CA GLY A 49 -7.14 3.05 6.62
C GLY A 49 -6.83 2.26 5.35
N GLY A 50 -5.55 2.02 5.03
CA GLY A 50 -5.17 1.20 3.88
C GLY A 50 -3.86 0.43 4.06
N TYR A 51 -3.71 -0.63 3.29
CA TYR A 51 -2.52 -1.46 3.21
C TYR A 51 -1.47 -0.81 2.31
N LYS A 52 -0.35 -0.38 2.90
CA LYS A 52 0.85 0.07 2.19
C LYS A 52 1.65 -1.15 1.79
N ILE A 53 1.78 -1.36 0.49
CA ILE A 53 2.49 -2.50 -0.08
C ILE A 53 3.81 -2.01 -0.69
N MET A 54 4.91 -2.64 -0.28
CA MET A 54 6.22 -2.46 -0.89
C MET A 54 6.68 -3.80 -1.44
N ALA A 55 7.15 -3.84 -2.68
CA ALA A 55 7.72 -5.06 -3.25
C ALA A 55 9.05 -4.80 -3.96
N THR A 56 9.94 -5.79 -3.89
CA THR A 56 11.18 -5.84 -4.63
C THR A 56 11.26 -7.18 -5.37
N CYS A 57 11.64 -7.12 -6.64
CA CYS A 57 11.78 -8.26 -7.52
C CYS A 57 13.20 -8.35 -8.04
N ARG A 58 13.69 -9.58 -8.20
CA ARG A 58 14.99 -9.90 -8.79
C ARG A 58 14.80 -10.90 -9.91
N ASP A 59 15.66 -10.82 -10.91
CA ASP A 59 15.75 -11.79 -12.00
C ASP A 59 14.45 -12.00 -12.79
N LEU A 60 13.58 -10.97 -12.77
CA LEU A 60 12.55 -10.79 -13.79
C LEU A 60 13.27 -10.47 -15.09
N LYS A 61 13.16 -11.34 -16.10
CA LYS A 61 13.68 -11.07 -17.44
C LYS A 61 13.12 -9.72 -17.91
N ILE A 62 13.88 -8.90 -18.61
CA ILE A 62 13.40 -7.55 -18.98
C ILE A 62 12.27 -7.62 -20.02
N ALA A 63 12.18 -8.71 -20.77
CA ALA A 63 11.07 -9.03 -21.66
C ALA A 63 10.94 -10.55 -21.80
N LEU A 64 9.72 -11.08 -21.65
CA LEU A 64 9.42 -12.47 -22.02
C LEU A 64 9.24 -12.58 -23.54
N THR A 65 8.55 -11.60 -24.14
CA THR A 65 8.44 -11.38 -25.59
C THR A 65 8.52 -9.87 -25.87
N PRO A 66 8.78 -9.44 -27.12
CA PRO A 66 8.79 -8.02 -27.48
C PRO A 66 7.48 -7.30 -27.15
N GLU A 67 6.36 -8.02 -27.17
CA GLU A 67 5.05 -7.48 -26.83
C GLU A 67 4.74 -7.54 -25.33
N ARG A 68 5.39 -8.41 -24.54
CA ARG A 68 5.14 -8.61 -23.10
C ARG A 68 6.35 -8.20 -22.27
N ASN A 69 6.50 -6.90 -22.11
CA ASN A 69 7.63 -6.27 -21.43
C ASN A 69 7.22 -5.49 -20.16
N LYS A 70 5.96 -5.60 -19.73
CA LYS A 70 5.43 -4.91 -18.56
C LYS A 70 5.09 -5.89 -17.46
N TYR A 71 5.79 -5.80 -16.33
CA TYR A 71 5.49 -6.61 -15.16
C TYR A 71 4.45 -5.91 -14.32
N VAL A 72 3.32 -6.55 -14.08
CA VAL A 72 2.22 -5.99 -13.29
C VAL A 72 1.99 -6.86 -12.06
N LEU A 73 1.93 -6.21 -10.91
CA LEU A 73 1.58 -6.82 -9.65
C LEU A 73 0.06 -6.78 -9.47
N TRP A 74 -0.49 -7.89 -9.02
CA TRP A 74 -1.90 -8.10 -8.76
C TRP A 74 -2.11 -8.63 -7.35
N MET A 75 -3.29 -8.38 -6.82
CA MET A 75 -3.77 -8.96 -5.57
C MET A 75 -4.99 -9.83 -5.84
N GLU A 76 -5.16 -10.86 -5.01
CA GLU A 76 -6.34 -11.72 -4.96
C GLU A 76 -6.91 -11.68 -3.54
N ASP A 77 -8.21 -11.42 -3.43
CA ASP A 77 -8.93 -11.41 -2.16
C ASP A 77 -9.44 -12.81 -1.77
N GLU A 78 -10.06 -12.91 -0.58
CA GLU A 78 -10.63 -14.17 -0.08
C GLU A 78 -11.74 -14.73 -0.98
N ALA A 79 -12.39 -13.88 -1.79
CA ALA A 79 -13.41 -14.25 -2.75
C ALA A 79 -12.82 -14.59 -4.14
N MET A 80 -11.51 -14.79 -4.23
CA MET A 80 -10.77 -15.06 -5.47
C MET A 80 -10.89 -13.93 -6.51
N LYS A 81 -11.30 -12.73 -6.09
CA LYS A 81 -11.39 -11.58 -6.97
C LYS A 81 -10.02 -10.95 -7.12
N GLN A 82 -9.62 -10.81 -8.37
CA GLN A 82 -8.32 -10.25 -8.73
C GLN A 82 -8.45 -8.74 -8.97
N ARG A 83 -7.46 -7.99 -8.48
CA ARG A 83 -7.37 -6.54 -8.68
C ARG A 83 -5.93 -6.16 -9.00
N ARG A 84 -5.78 -5.19 -9.91
CA ARG A 84 -4.48 -4.61 -10.26
C ARG A 84 -3.96 -3.76 -9.11
N LEU A 85 -2.69 -3.96 -8.76
CA LEU A 85 -1.95 -3.08 -7.87
C LEU A 85 -1.18 -2.02 -8.67
N GLY A 86 -0.34 -2.46 -9.61
CA GLY A 86 0.40 -1.54 -10.48
C GLY A 86 1.57 -2.20 -11.20
N GLU A 87 2.27 -1.41 -12.02
CA GLU A 87 3.47 -1.86 -12.72
C GLU A 87 4.66 -1.96 -11.75
N ILE A 88 5.46 -3.00 -11.89
CA ILE A 88 6.75 -3.16 -11.24
C ILE A 88 7.79 -2.47 -12.12
N VAL A 89 8.32 -1.35 -11.64
CA VAL A 89 9.31 -0.53 -12.36
C VAL A 89 10.68 -0.74 -11.74
N SER A 90 11.66 -1.11 -12.56
CA SER A 90 13.03 -1.37 -12.10
C SER A 90 13.10 -2.39 -10.95
N GLY A 91 12.23 -3.41 -11.01
CA GLY A 91 12.13 -4.44 -9.97
C GLY A 91 11.55 -3.94 -8.65
N LYS A 92 10.88 -2.80 -8.61
CA LYS A 92 10.27 -2.25 -7.39
C LYS A 92 8.81 -1.89 -7.61
N TYR A 93 8.03 -1.99 -6.55
CA TYR A 93 6.66 -1.52 -6.51
C TYR A 93 6.37 -0.87 -5.14
N TYR A 94 5.60 0.20 -5.17
CA TYR A 94 5.07 0.87 -3.99
C TYR A 94 3.64 1.30 -4.29
N GLY A 95 2.71 1.00 -3.39
CA GLY A 95 1.33 1.46 -3.52
C GLY A 95 0.49 1.26 -2.27
N GLN A 96 -0.77 1.65 -2.36
CA GLN A 96 -1.74 1.52 -1.29
C GLN A 96 -3.03 0.89 -1.82
N VAL A 97 -3.64 0.00 -1.02
CA VAL A 97 -4.98 -0.52 -1.25
C VAL A 97 -5.81 -0.49 0.01
N ASP A 98 -7.10 -0.22 -0.12
CA ASP A 98 -8.07 -0.22 0.98
C ASP A 98 -8.77 -1.57 1.14
N GLN A 99 -8.61 -2.49 0.18
CA GLN A 99 -9.18 -3.83 0.25
C GLN A 99 -8.21 -4.85 0.82
N LYS A 100 -8.79 -5.81 1.53
CA LYS A 100 -8.07 -6.98 2.01
C LYS A 100 -7.67 -7.90 0.86
N PHE A 101 -6.52 -8.54 1.00
CA PHE A 101 -6.01 -9.55 0.08
C PHE A 101 -5.29 -10.66 0.83
N VAL A 102 -5.23 -11.83 0.20
CA VAL A 102 -4.61 -13.04 0.75
C VAL A 102 -3.45 -13.55 -0.10
N LYS A 103 -3.32 -13.06 -1.33
CA LYS A 103 -2.29 -13.49 -2.27
C LYS A 103 -1.88 -12.36 -3.19
N LEU A 104 -0.60 -12.33 -3.53
CA LEU A 104 -0.05 -11.48 -4.57
C LEU A 104 0.50 -12.33 -5.70
N PHE A 105 0.40 -11.81 -6.92
CA PHE A 105 0.98 -12.47 -8.08
C PHE A 105 1.43 -11.47 -9.15
N VAL A 106 2.37 -11.89 -9.97
CA VAL A 106 2.97 -11.08 -11.04
C VAL A 106 2.69 -11.71 -12.38
N THR A 107 2.24 -10.90 -13.33
CA THR A 107 2.07 -11.27 -14.73
C THR A 107 2.97 -10.43 -15.62
N ALA A 108 3.18 -10.88 -16.85
CA ALA A 108 3.69 -10.03 -17.92
C ALA A 108 2.54 -9.60 -18.84
N GLU A 109 2.40 -8.29 -18.98
CA GLU A 109 1.36 -7.63 -19.75
C GLU A 109 1.93 -6.96 -21.00
N ARG A 110 1.04 -6.76 -21.98
CA ARG A 110 1.32 -5.93 -23.15
C ARG A 110 1.10 -4.45 -22.88
N ASP A 111 0.09 -4.15 -22.07
CA ASP A 111 -0.29 -2.80 -21.68
C ASP A 111 -0.08 -2.67 -20.17
N PRO A 112 0.68 -1.67 -19.68
CA PRO A 112 0.82 -1.47 -18.24
C PRO A 112 -0.52 -1.16 -17.57
N SER A 113 -1.54 -0.67 -18.31
CA SER A 113 -2.87 -0.28 -17.82
C SER A 113 -3.93 -1.38 -17.96
N ALA A 114 -3.52 -2.63 -18.19
CA ALA A 114 -4.44 -3.76 -18.31
C ALA A 114 -5.39 -3.86 -17.10
N ASN A 115 -6.69 -4.04 -17.36
CA ASN A 115 -7.71 -4.16 -16.30
C ASN A 115 -7.92 -5.61 -15.82
N LYS A 116 -7.30 -6.58 -16.51
CA LYS A 116 -7.35 -8.00 -16.19
C LYS A 116 -5.93 -8.58 -16.35
N PRO A 117 -5.53 -9.52 -15.50
CA PRO A 117 -4.26 -10.20 -15.67
C PRO A 117 -4.27 -11.07 -16.92
N SER A 118 -3.11 -11.22 -17.54
CA SER A 118 -2.88 -12.21 -18.57
C SER A 118 -2.95 -13.63 -18.01
N ASP A 119 -3.16 -14.61 -18.89
CA ASP A 119 -3.25 -16.03 -18.50
C ASP A 119 -1.94 -16.58 -17.92
N GLU A 120 -0.83 -15.86 -18.09
CA GLU A 120 0.51 -16.29 -17.69
C GLU A 120 0.92 -15.65 -16.36
N ILE A 121 0.64 -16.34 -15.27
CA ILE A 121 1.12 -15.99 -13.93
C ILE A 121 2.57 -16.45 -13.78
N LEU A 122 3.48 -15.51 -13.61
CA LEU A 122 4.91 -15.78 -13.53
C LEU A 122 5.34 -16.14 -12.12
N LEU A 123 4.90 -15.35 -11.15
CA LEU A 123 5.23 -15.48 -9.74
C LEU A 123 3.96 -15.35 -8.92
N SER A 124 3.85 -16.13 -7.85
CA SER A 124 2.75 -15.98 -6.90
C SER A 124 3.18 -16.33 -5.48
N GLY A 125 2.49 -15.79 -4.50
CA GLY A 125 2.73 -16.08 -3.10
C GLY A 125 1.55 -15.65 -2.24
N ASN A 126 1.29 -16.43 -1.19
CA ASN A 126 0.28 -16.08 -0.18
C ASN A 126 0.86 -15.15 0.87
N VAL A 127 -0.01 -14.31 1.44
CA VAL A 127 0.33 -13.47 2.59
C VAL A 127 0.60 -14.38 3.79
N ARG A 128 1.76 -14.18 4.40
CA ARG A 128 2.15 -14.80 5.66
C ARG A 128 2.22 -13.74 6.74
N GLU A 129 1.88 -14.15 7.95
CA GLU A 129 1.95 -13.29 9.13
C GLU A 129 3.37 -12.75 9.37
N ILE A 130 3.44 -11.52 9.87
CA ILE A 130 4.70 -10.92 10.33
C ILE A 130 4.95 -11.42 11.75
N ASP A 131 6.00 -12.21 11.93
CA ASP A 131 6.49 -12.53 13.27
C ASP A 131 7.32 -11.35 13.79
N PHE A 132 6.74 -10.58 14.72
CA PHE A 132 7.42 -9.47 15.38
C PHE A 132 8.36 -9.93 16.52
N GLY A 133 8.42 -11.24 16.79
CA GLY A 133 9.16 -11.83 17.91
C GLY A 133 8.56 -11.48 19.27
N ALA A 134 9.30 -11.76 20.34
CA ALA A 134 8.87 -11.52 21.73
C ALA A 134 8.76 -10.03 22.11
N GLY A 135 9.06 -9.11 21.17
CA GLY A 135 9.32 -7.71 21.48
C GLY A 135 10.57 -7.55 22.36
N VAL A 136 10.99 -6.30 22.58
CA VAL A 136 11.83 -6.02 23.75
C VAL A 136 10.91 -6.14 24.96
N GLU A 137 11.18 -7.10 25.86
CA GLU A 137 10.57 -7.07 27.18
C GLU A 137 10.74 -5.65 27.73
N PRO A 138 9.70 -5.04 28.32
CA PRO A 138 9.87 -3.76 28.99
C PRO A 138 11.02 -3.96 29.99
N VAL A 139 12.14 -3.30 29.75
CA VAL A 139 13.26 -3.28 30.69
C VAL A 139 12.63 -3.00 32.04
N LYS A 140 12.65 -3.99 32.92
CA LYS A 140 12.08 -3.91 34.26
C LYS A 140 12.61 -2.61 34.83
N ALA A 141 11.75 -1.61 34.98
CA ALA A 141 12.18 -0.27 35.31
C ALA A 141 13.10 -0.38 36.52
N ILE A 142 14.39 -0.09 36.34
CA ILE A 142 15.28 0.08 37.47
C ILE A 142 14.77 1.38 38.10
N VAL A 143 13.88 1.25 39.07
CA VAL A 143 13.52 2.31 40.01
C VAL A 143 14.77 2.54 40.86
N THR A 144 15.76 3.21 40.28
CA THR A 144 16.76 3.91 41.07
C THR A 144 16.02 5.07 41.74
N PRO A 145 15.92 5.11 43.08
CA PRO A 145 15.25 6.22 43.75
C PRO A 145 15.99 7.51 43.37
N THR A 146 15.27 8.43 42.73
CA THR A 146 15.76 9.79 42.55
C THR A 146 15.92 10.39 43.95
N PRO A 147 17.10 10.92 44.32
CA PRO A 147 17.29 11.51 45.64
C PRO A 147 16.30 12.67 45.82
N THR A 148 15.51 12.58 46.88
CA THR A 148 14.57 13.63 47.30
C THR A 148 15.34 14.95 47.44
N PRO A 149 14.96 16.02 46.72
CA PRO A 149 15.62 17.31 46.86
C PRO A 149 15.42 17.83 48.29
N THR A 150 16.52 18.16 48.95
CA THR A 150 16.52 18.83 50.25
C THR A 150 15.95 20.23 50.08
N LYS A 151 14.90 20.54 50.85
CA LYS A 151 14.20 21.82 50.86
C LYS A 151 15.16 22.94 51.26
N ILE A 152 15.64 23.71 50.29
CA ILE A 152 16.33 24.98 50.55
C ILE A 152 15.24 26.03 50.84
N THR A 153 15.23 26.54 52.07
CA THR A 153 14.42 27.70 52.47
C THR A 153 14.87 28.91 51.67
N ALA A 154 14.10 29.28 50.64
CA ALA A 154 14.32 30.50 49.88
C ALA A 154 13.97 31.72 50.74
N ALA A 155 14.97 32.55 51.00
CA ALA A 155 14.78 33.92 51.44
C ALA A 155 14.05 34.70 50.33
N LYS A 156 13.07 35.49 50.74
CA LYS A 156 12.22 36.37 49.94
C LYS A 156 13.04 37.39 49.14
N PRO A 157 12.93 37.45 47.80
CA PRO A 157 13.30 38.63 47.04
C PRO A 157 12.07 39.49 46.77
N GLU A 158 12.33 40.79 46.83
CA GLU A 158 11.44 41.92 46.71
C GLU A 158 10.91 42.09 45.27
N VAL A 159 9.61 42.34 45.16
CA VAL A 159 8.91 42.57 43.88
C VAL A 159 9.24 43.97 43.39
N THR A 160 10.04 44.09 42.34
CA THR A 160 10.08 45.31 41.53
C THR A 160 9.15 45.13 40.34
N ARG A 161 8.07 45.91 40.35
CA ARG A 161 7.08 46.03 39.28
C ARG A 161 7.65 46.94 38.18
N ILE A 162 7.76 46.44 36.96
CA ILE A 162 7.83 47.27 35.76
C ILE A 162 6.67 46.80 34.87
N GLU A 163 5.61 47.60 34.86
CA GLU A 163 4.67 47.66 33.75
C GLU A 163 5.27 48.64 32.74
N GLU A 164 5.40 48.25 31.46
CA GLU A 164 4.95 49.05 30.31
C GLU A 164 5.19 48.32 28.97
N ASN A 165 4.07 48.07 28.27
CA ASN A 165 3.84 47.91 26.84
C ASN A 165 5.04 47.67 25.90
N GLN A 166 5.07 46.48 25.27
CA GLN A 166 5.17 46.40 23.81
C GLN A 166 4.30 45.24 23.27
N ASP A 167 3.39 45.65 22.39
CA ASP A 167 2.51 44.87 21.53
C ASP A 167 3.33 43.88 20.67
N ILE A 168 3.22 42.58 20.96
CA ILE A 168 3.68 41.53 20.04
C ILE A 168 2.45 41.05 19.27
N GLN A 169 2.33 41.57 18.05
CA GLN A 169 1.41 41.03 17.06
C GLN A 169 1.67 39.53 16.86
N VAL A 170 0.71 38.73 17.30
CA VAL A 170 0.56 37.33 16.88
C VAL A 170 0.21 37.36 15.39
N LYS A 171 1.19 37.11 14.53
CA LYS A 171 0.92 36.75 13.14
C LYS A 171 0.38 35.32 13.11
N GLU A 172 -0.94 35.19 13.16
CA GLU A 172 -1.64 34.03 12.62
C GLU A 172 -1.39 33.99 11.10
N GLY A 173 -0.34 33.29 10.70
CA GLY A 173 -0.06 32.96 9.30
C GLY A 173 -1.05 31.92 8.79
N GLY A 174 -2.27 32.35 8.50
CA GLY A 174 -3.34 31.52 7.97
C GLY A 174 -2.98 30.88 6.62
N LEU A 175 -3.12 29.56 6.55
CA LEU A 175 -3.04 28.69 5.36
C LEU A 175 -4.02 29.06 4.21
N GLY A 176 -4.76 30.17 4.30
CA GLY A 176 -5.83 30.55 3.36
C GLY A 176 -5.39 31.39 2.15
N GLY A 177 -4.15 31.86 2.09
CA GLY A 177 -3.70 32.79 1.04
C GLY A 177 -3.36 32.12 -0.31
N THR A 178 -2.75 30.94 -0.27
CA THR A 178 -2.21 30.29 -1.49
C THR A 178 -3.23 29.42 -2.22
N VAL A 179 -4.20 28.84 -1.50
CA VAL A 179 -5.27 28.01 -2.11
C VAL A 179 -6.26 28.88 -2.92
N SER A 180 -6.55 30.09 -2.44
CA SER A 180 -7.43 31.06 -3.13
C SER A 180 -6.87 31.52 -4.48
N THR A 181 -5.54 31.69 -4.57
CA THR A 181 -4.88 32.14 -5.81
C THR A 181 -4.86 31.04 -6.87
N ILE A 182 -4.62 29.79 -6.48
CA ILE A 182 -4.64 28.65 -7.41
C ILE A 182 -6.07 28.41 -7.93
N PHE A 183 -7.08 28.51 -7.07
CA PHE A 183 -8.48 28.32 -7.47
C PHE A 183 -8.94 29.39 -8.48
N LYS A 184 -8.51 30.65 -8.33
CA LYS A 184 -8.81 31.72 -9.30
C LYS A 184 -8.16 31.49 -10.67
N ILE A 185 -6.93 30.99 -10.71
CA ILE A 185 -6.22 30.69 -11.97
C ILE A 185 -6.91 29.54 -12.70
N VAL A 186 -7.29 28.47 -11.99
CA VAL A 186 -7.99 27.32 -12.57
C VAL A 186 -9.37 27.72 -13.08
N LEU A 187 -10.11 28.54 -12.33
CA LEU A 187 -11.47 28.95 -12.71
C LEU A 187 -11.49 29.90 -13.90
N LEU A 188 -10.52 30.83 -14.00
CA LEU A 188 -10.36 31.68 -15.18
C LEU A 188 -9.91 30.89 -16.42
N GLY A 189 -8.99 29.94 -16.25
CA GLY A 189 -8.55 29.06 -17.34
C GLY A 189 -9.67 28.18 -17.89
N PHE A 190 -10.48 27.58 -17.01
CA PHE A 190 -11.61 26.77 -17.41
C PHE A 190 -12.72 27.59 -18.07
N GLY A 191 -13.00 28.80 -17.57
CA GLY A 191 -13.95 29.73 -18.18
C GLY A 191 -13.56 30.13 -19.60
N ALA A 192 -12.29 30.47 -19.84
CA ALA A 192 -11.80 30.78 -21.17
C ALA A 192 -11.93 29.59 -22.14
N LEU A 193 -11.65 28.38 -21.66
CA LEU A 193 -11.77 27.16 -22.46
C LEU A 193 -13.22 26.88 -22.87
N LEU A 194 -14.19 27.06 -21.97
CA LEU A 194 -15.61 26.92 -22.29
C LEU A 194 -16.10 27.91 -23.34
N VAL A 195 -15.60 29.15 -23.34
CA VAL A 195 -15.94 30.14 -24.37
C VAL A 195 -15.41 29.71 -25.74
N VAL A 196 -14.16 29.23 -25.82
CA VAL A 196 -13.58 28.73 -27.08
C VAL A 196 -14.36 27.53 -27.62
N VAL A 197 -14.68 26.56 -26.76
CA VAL A 197 -15.49 25.39 -27.15
C VAL A 197 -16.91 25.80 -27.57
N GLY A 198 -17.52 26.75 -26.86
CA GLY A 198 -18.85 27.28 -27.20
C GLY A 198 -18.88 27.98 -28.56
N VAL A 199 -17.91 28.87 -28.85
CA VAL A 199 -17.82 29.59 -30.12
C VAL A 199 -17.53 28.63 -31.27
N THR A 200 -16.59 27.70 -31.09
CA THR A 200 -16.26 26.70 -32.13
C THR A 200 -17.43 25.76 -32.41
N SER A 201 -18.16 25.32 -31.38
CA SER A 201 -19.36 24.49 -31.54
C SER A 201 -20.49 25.28 -32.24
N PHE A 202 -20.67 26.56 -31.90
CA PHE A 202 -21.65 27.42 -32.56
C PHE A 202 -21.29 27.70 -34.03
N MET A 203 -20.02 27.98 -34.35
CA MET A 203 -19.56 28.16 -35.72
C MET A 203 -19.68 26.88 -36.55
N SER A 204 -19.39 25.72 -35.96
CA SER A 204 -19.57 24.41 -36.60
C SER A 204 -21.05 24.20 -36.96
N ARG A 205 -21.96 24.49 -36.03
CA ARG A 205 -23.40 24.36 -36.26
C ARG A 205 -23.92 25.34 -37.32
N ARG A 206 -23.38 26.56 -37.37
CA ARG A 206 -23.78 27.58 -38.36
C ARG A 206 -23.29 27.28 -39.78
N ARG A 207 -22.25 26.46 -39.96
CA ARG A 207 -21.79 25.99 -41.28
C ARG A 207 -22.52 24.74 -41.79
N SER A 208 -23.29 24.08 -40.94
CA SER A 208 -24.04 22.85 -41.23
C SER A 208 -25.51 23.09 -41.60
N LEU A 209 -25.96 24.35 -41.63
CA LEU A 209 -27.27 24.80 -42.10
C LEU A 209 -27.05 25.65 -43.35
#